data_AF-A0A3A0FR34-F1
#
_entry.id   AF-A0A3A0FR34-F1
#
_cell.length_a   1.000
_cell.length_b   1.000
_cell.length_c   1.000
_cell.angle_alpha   90.00
_cell.angle_beta   90.00
_cell.angle_gamma   90.00
#
_symmetry.space_group_name_H-M   'P 1'
#
loop_
_entity.id
_entity.type
_entity.pdbx_description
1 polymer ?
#
loop_
_entity_poly.entity_id
_entity_poly.type
_entity_poly.pdbx_seq_one_letter_code
_entity_poly.pdbx_strand_id
1 'polypeptide(L)'
;MRPPLRRTLLRWAAFQVPGWGVTAALSFAAWELGWIEAWVAWTVVGCFVGKDVVMFPLLRRSYEPMDATHGHVGDAGVADGAIDPEGWVRIGPELWRARLAPGAPEIAAGSALRVVAVDGLVLVVEPARAE
;
A
#
# COMPACT_ATOMS: atom_id res chain seq x y z
N MET A 1 7.34 0.15 -12.71
CA MET A 1 7.46 1.50 -13.32
C MET A 1 7.33 2.51 -12.18
N ARG A 2 8.35 3.31 -11.86
CA ARG A 2 8.31 4.21 -10.68
C ARG A 2 7.17 5.23 -10.85
N PRO A 3 6.22 5.37 -9.90
CA PRO A 3 5.14 6.34 -10.04
C PRO A 3 5.72 7.76 -10.08
N PRO A 4 5.09 8.68 -10.84
CA PRO A 4 5.59 10.05 -10.96
C PRO A 4 5.55 10.74 -9.58
N LEU A 5 6.68 11.33 -9.17
CA LEU A 5 6.91 11.97 -7.87
C LEU A 5 5.76 12.91 -7.43
N ARG A 6 5.09 13.58 -8.39
CA ARG A 6 3.94 14.46 -8.15
C ARG A 6 2.74 13.76 -7.50
N ARG A 7 2.45 12.50 -7.86
CA ARG A 7 1.28 11.76 -7.36
C ARG A 7 1.49 11.28 -5.92
N THR A 8 2.72 10.92 -5.57
CA THR A 8 3.13 10.57 -4.21
C THR A 8 3.13 11.80 -3.30
N LEU A 9 3.63 12.95 -3.81
CA LEU A 9 3.60 14.23 -3.10
C LEU A 9 2.17 14.72 -2.82
N LEU A 10 1.26 14.61 -3.78
CA LEU A 10 -0.15 15.00 -3.61
C LEU A 10 -0.86 14.17 -2.53
N ARG A 11 -0.65 12.84 -2.52
CA ARG A 11 -1.22 11.95 -1.48
C ARG A 11 -0.64 12.24 -0.10
N TRP A 12 0.67 12.48 -0.03
CA TRP A 12 1.34 12.87 1.19
C TRP A 12 0.81 14.21 1.74
N ALA A 13 0.73 15.24 0.89
CA ALA A 13 0.22 16.55 1.30
C ALA A 13 -1.25 16.47 1.75
N ALA A 14 -2.11 15.73 1.04
CA ALA A 14 -3.52 15.56 1.40
C ALA A 14 -3.70 14.92 2.78
N PHE A 15 -2.81 14.02 3.19
CA PHE A 15 -2.88 13.37 4.49
C PHE A 15 -2.37 14.26 5.64
N GLN A 16 -1.43 15.16 5.35
CA GLN A 16 -0.76 15.98 6.36
C GLN A 16 -1.46 17.33 6.64
N VAL A 17 -2.11 17.90 5.62
CA VAL A 17 -2.78 19.22 5.69
C VAL A 17 -3.80 19.35 6.83
N PRO A 18 -4.63 18.32 7.15
CA PRO A 18 -5.54 18.41 8.29
C PRO A 18 -4.81 18.64 9.63
N GLY A 19 -3.68 17.97 9.82
CA GLY A 19 -2.85 18.13 11.02
C GLY A 19 -2.27 19.54 11.15
N TRP A 20 -1.79 20.11 10.04
CA TRP A 20 -1.29 21.50 10.02
C TRP A 20 -2.38 22.51 10.35
N GLY A 21 -3.58 22.33 9.80
CA GLY A 21 -4.72 23.19 10.08
C GLY A 21 -5.11 23.18 11.56
N VAL A 22 -5.16 22.00 12.18
CA VAL A 22 -5.45 21.85 13.61
C VAL A 22 -4.35 22.50 14.46
N THR A 23 -3.07 22.22 14.19
CA THR A 23 -1.97 22.81 14.96
C THR A 23 -1.94 24.34 14.84
N ALA A 24 -2.19 24.88 13.63
CA ALA A 24 -2.29 26.32 13.42
C ALA A 24 -3.48 26.93 14.17
N ALA A 25 -4.66 26.31 14.11
CA ALA A 25 -5.86 26.79 14.80
C ALA A 25 -5.70 26.78 16.32
N LEU A 26 -5.11 25.73 16.90
CA LEU A 26 -4.83 25.63 18.34
C LEU A 26 -3.79 26.66 18.78
N SER A 27 -2.72 26.84 18.01
CA SER A 27 -1.67 27.82 18.32
C SER A 27 -2.20 29.25 18.24
N PHE A 28 -3.05 29.54 17.24
CA PHE A 28 -3.73 30.82 17.09
C PHE A 28 -4.69 31.09 18.25
N ALA A 29 -5.53 30.11 18.62
CA ALA A 29 -6.43 30.24 19.76
C ALA A 29 -5.68 30.46 21.08
N ALA A 30 -4.57 29.74 21.31
CA ALA A 30 -3.74 29.92 22.49
C ALA A 30 -3.08 31.32 22.55
N TRP A 31 -2.71 31.88 21.40
CA TRP A 31 -2.20 33.24 21.31
C TRP A 31 -3.28 34.28 21.61
N GLU A 32 -4.45 34.17 20.99
CA GLU A 32 -5.60 35.07 21.21
C GLU A 32 -6.11 35.04 22.67
N LEU A 33 -6.07 33.87 23.30
CA LEU A 33 -6.41 33.70 24.72
C LEU A 33 -5.32 34.20 25.67
N GLY A 34 -4.18 34.67 25.15
CA GLY A 34 -3.05 35.18 25.94
C GLY A 34 -2.29 34.10 26.71
N TRP A 35 -2.47 32.83 26.37
CA TRP A 35 -1.76 31.71 27.01
C TRP A 35 -0.31 31.62 26.55
N ILE A 36 -0.04 32.03 25.30
CA ILE A 36 1.30 32.01 24.70
C ILE A 36 1.56 33.29 23.90
N GLU A 37 2.83 33.66 23.76
CA GLU A 37 3.25 34.75 22.90
C GLU A 37 3.27 34.34 21.41
N ALA A 38 3.13 35.33 20.52
CA ALA A 38 3.08 35.10 19.08
C ALA A 38 4.30 34.34 18.54
N TRP A 39 5.50 34.60 19.07
CA TRP A 39 6.71 33.91 18.62
C TRP A 39 6.70 32.42 19.00
N VAL A 40 6.10 32.07 20.15
CA VAL A 40 5.92 30.67 20.58
C VAL A 40 4.95 29.97 19.65
N ALA A 41 3.81 30.61 19.34
CA ALA A 41 2.83 30.08 18.40
C ALA A 41 3.46 29.80 17.02
N TRP A 42 4.23 30.75 16.47
CA TRP A 42 4.93 30.56 15.19
C TRP A 42 6.00 29.47 15.25
N THR A 43 6.72 29.35 16.36
CA THR A 43 7.74 28.31 16.57
C THR A 43 7.10 26.93 16.62
N VAL A 44 5.98 26.77 17.33
CA VAL A 44 5.24 25.50 17.40
C VAL A 44 4.76 25.06 16.02
N VAL A 45 4.12 25.96 15.27
CA VAL A 45 3.65 25.67 13.90
C VAL A 45 4.83 25.32 12.99
N GLY A 46 5.91 26.10 13.04
CA GLY A 46 7.12 25.87 12.23
C GLY A 46 7.80 24.54 12.54
N CYS A 47 7.98 24.20 13.81
CA CYS A 47 8.54 22.92 14.23
C CYS A 47 7.67 21.73 13.80
N PHE A 48 6.34 21.87 13.88
CA PHE A 48 5.42 20.81 13.49
C PHE A 48 5.48 20.52 11.99
N VAL A 49 5.43 21.57 11.15
CA VAL A 49 5.60 21.45 9.70
C VAL A 49 6.99 20.92 9.35
N GLY A 50 8.04 21.44 10.00
CA GLY A 50 9.42 21.02 9.79
C GLY A 50 9.64 19.53 10.08
N LYS A 51 9.09 19.03 11.19
CA LYS A 51 9.09 17.59 11.53
C LYS A 51 8.51 16.75 10.39
N ASP A 52 7.36 17.16 9.86
CA ASP A 52 6.66 16.41 8.83
C ASP A 52 7.44 16.39 7.50
N VAL A 53 8.10 17.50 7.16
CA VAL A 53 9.00 17.59 5.99
C VAL A 53 10.24 16.70 6.17
N VAL A 54 10.86 16.70 7.35
CA VAL A 54 12.02 15.85 7.65
C VAL A 54 11.66 14.36 7.65
N MET A 55 10.44 14.02 8.05
CA MET A 55 9.95 12.64 8.03
C MET A 55 9.56 12.14 6.62
N PHE A 56 9.24 13.03 5.69
CA PHE A 56 8.88 12.67 4.32
C PHE A 56 9.87 11.69 3.62
N PRO A 57 11.20 11.90 3.63
CA PRO A 57 12.15 10.96 3.02
C PRO A 57 12.19 9.58 3.68
N LEU A 58 11.73 9.44 4.93
CA LEU A 58 11.60 8.15 5.60
C LEU A 58 10.26 7.49 5.24
N LEU A 59 9.17 8.27 5.22
CA LEU A 59 7.82 7.77 4.97
C LEU A 59 7.51 7.51 3.49
N ARG A 60 8.23 8.14 2.56
CA ARG A 60 8.04 7.95 1.10
C ARG A 60 8.03 6.48 0.69
N ARG A 61 8.80 5.62 1.38
CA ARG A 61 8.92 4.19 1.08
C ARG A 61 7.65 3.41 1.43
N SER A 62 6.87 3.88 2.40
CA SER A 62 5.56 3.32 2.76
C SER A 62 4.44 3.81 1.85
N TYR A 63 4.63 4.95 1.17
CA TYR A 63 3.68 5.50 0.18
C TYR A 63 4.01 5.07 -1.25
N GLU A 64 5.17 4.48 -1.49
CA GLU A 64 5.39 3.68 -2.69
C GLU A 64 4.37 2.53 -2.63
N PRO A 65 3.59 2.29 -3.71
CA PRO A 65 2.76 1.10 -3.77
C PRO A 65 3.65 -0.09 -3.42
N MET A 66 3.34 -0.79 -2.32
CA MET A 66 3.98 -2.07 -2.09
C MET A 66 3.63 -2.92 -3.30
N ASP A 67 4.61 -3.17 -4.16
CA ASP A 67 4.57 -4.19 -5.18
C ASP A 67 4.63 -5.58 -4.52
N ALA A 68 3.90 -5.80 -3.41
CA ALA A 68 3.78 -7.08 -2.73
C ALA A 68 3.30 -8.15 -3.72
N THR A 69 2.51 -7.74 -4.71
CA THR A 69 2.00 -8.66 -5.71
C THR A 69 3.03 -9.02 -6.79
N HIS A 70 4.06 -8.20 -7.08
CA HIS A 70 5.04 -8.54 -8.12
C HIS A 70 6.01 -9.67 -7.70
N GLY A 71 6.08 -10.00 -6.40
CA GLY A 71 6.96 -11.05 -5.89
C GLY A 71 6.52 -12.46 -6.24
N HIS A 72 5.25 -12.67 -6.57
CA HIS A 72 4.70 -14.02 -6.73
C HIS A 72 4.79 -14.57 -8.15
N VAL A 73 5.17 -13.78 -9.16
CA VAL A 73 5.27 -14.30 -10.54
C VAL A 73 6.38 -15.36 -10.60
N GLY A 74 6.00 -16.59 -10.96
CA GLY A 74 6.89 -17.76 -10.98
C GLY A 74 6.81 -18.63 -9.72
N ASP A 75 6.18 -18.16 -8.63
CA ASP A 75 6.03 -18.95 -7.41
C ASP A 75 5.11 -20.15 -7.64
N ALA A 76 5.46 -21.25 -6.98
CA ALA A 76 4.62 -22.42 -6.86
C ALA A 76 3.62 -22.25 -5.71
N GLY A 77 2.42 -22.77 -5.90
CA GLY A 77 1.34 -22.69 -4.93
C GLY A 77 0.47 -23.93 -4.90
N VAL A 78 -0.49 -23.91 -3.99
CA VAL A 78 -1.52 -24.94 -3.89
C VAL A 78 -2.89 -24.28 -3.89
N ALA A 79 -3.83 -24.82 -4.66
CA ALA A 79 -5.22 -24.37 -4.64
C ALA A 79 -5.85 -24.66 -3.26
N ASP A 80 -6.37 -23.64 -2.59
CA ASP A 80 -7.06 -23.83 -1.30
C ASP A 80 -8.45 -24.44 -1.48
N GLY A 81 -9.12 -24.05 -2.57
CA GLY A 81 -10.37 -24.61 -3.06
C GLY A 81 -10.31 -24.80 -4.59
N ALA A 82 -11.38 -25.32 -5.19
CA ALA A 82 -11.47 -25.38 -6.64
C ALA A 82 -11.46 -23.96 -7.25
N ILE A 83 -10.77 -23.78 -8.37
CA ILE A 83 -10.63 -22.49 -9.06
C ILE A 83 -11.27 -22.64 -10.44
N ASP A 84 -12.43 -22.00 -10.61
CA ASP A 84 -13.14 -21.89 -11.90
C ASP A 84 -14.10 -20.67 -11.91
N PRO A 85 -13.78 -19.59 -12.63
CA PRO A 85 -12.44 -19.17 -13.03
C PRO A 85 -11.70 -18.46 -11.89
N GLU A 86 -12.37 -18.13 -10.77
CA GLU A 86 -11.79 -17.46 -9.60
C GLU A 86 -11.78 -18.39 -8.39
N GLY A 87 -10.85 -18.17 -7.47
CA GLY A 87 -10.71 -18.95 -6.25
C GLY A 87 -9.62 -18.40 -5.33
N TRP A 88 -9.17 -19.24 -4.40
CA TRP A 88 -8.11 -18.90 -3.46
C TRP A 88 -6.95 -19.87 -3.57
N VAL A 89 -5.74 -19.34 -3.44
CA VAL A 89 -4.49 -20.10 -3.54
C VAL A 89 -3.62 -19.80 -2.35
N ARG A 90 -2.83 -20.79 -1.94
CA ARG A 90 -1.83 -20.64 -0.90
C ARG A 90 -0.45 -20.60 -1.54
N ILE A 91 0.26 -19.48 -1.38
CA ILE A 91 1.65 -19.29 -1.81
C ILE A 91 2.50 -19.19 -0.54
N GLY A 92 3.30 -20.23 -0.26
CA GLY A 92 4.00 -20.34 1.02
C GLY A 92 3.02 -20.30 2.22
N PRO A 93 3.18 -19.38 3.18
CA PRO A 93 2.24 -19.20 4.30
C PRO A 93 1.04 -18.29 3.99
N GLU A 94 0.99 -17.67 2.81
CA GLU A 94 0.03 -16.61 2.48
C GLU A 94 -1.17 -17.12 1.67
N LEU A 95 -2.36 -16.62 1.98
CA LEU A 95 -3.59 -16.91 1.23
C LEU A 95 -3.92 -15.74 0.30
N TRP A 96 -4.03 -16.03 -0.99
CA TRP A 96 -4.22 -15.04 -2.05
C TRP A 96 -5.44 -15.35 -2.89
N ARG A 97 -6.12 -14.29 -3.33
CA ARG A 97 -7.18 -14.43 -4.33
C ARG A 97 -6.54 -14.69 -5.69
N ALA A 98 -7.10 -15.61 -6.46
CA ALA A 98 -6.57 -15.97 -7.76
C ALA A 98 -7.67 -16.13 -8.81
N ARG A 99 -7.25 -16.01 -10.07
CA ARG A 99 -8.03 -16.42 -11.25
C ARG A 99 -7.20 -17.29 -12.18
N LEU A 100 -7.87 -18.16 -12.93
CA LEU A 100 -7.23 -18.93 -13.99
C LEU A 100 -6.68 -18.00 -15.08
N ALA A 101 -5.50 -18.38 -15.58
CA ALA A 101 -4.96 -17.83 -16.81
C ALA A 101 -5.92 -18.10 -17.99
N PRO A 102 -6.02 -17.19 -18.96
CA PRO A 102 -6.86 -17.40 -20.14
C PRO A 102 -6.49 -18.71 -20.85
N GLY A 103 -7.46 -19.62 -20.98
CA GLY A 103 -7.27 -20.93 -21.62
C GLY A 103 -6.65 -22.02 -20.74
N ALA A 104 -6.36 -21.73 -19.46
CA ALA A 104 -6.00 -22.76 -18.50
C ALA A 104 -7.23 -23.58 -18.10
N PRO A 105 -7.08 -24.90 -17.86
CA PRO A 105 -8.17 -25.73 -17.33
C PRO A 105 -8.45 -25.38 -15.86
N GLU A 106 -9.60 -25.83 -15.37
CA GLU A 106 -9.94 -25.73 -13.94
C GLU A 106 -8.87 -26.38 -13.05
N ILE A 107 -8.67 -25.81 -11.87
CA ILE A 107 -7.73 -26.34 -10.87
C ILE A 107 -8.53 -26.87 -9.70
N ALA A 108 -8.43 -28.17 -9.44
CA ALA A 108 -9.08 -28.79 -8.29
C ALA A 108 -8.43 -28.36 -6.97
N ALA A 109 -9.21 -28.35 -5.89
CA ALA A 109 -8.71 -28.07 -4.54
C ALA A 109 -7.53 -28.97 -4.17
N GLY A 110 -6.50 -28.40 -3.55
CA GLY A 110 -5.27 -29.10 -3.18
C GLY A 110 -4.29 -29.33 -4.33
N SER A 111 -4.62 -28.95 -5.57
CA SER A 111 -3.72 -29.15 -6.72
C SER A 111 -2.59 -28.12 -6.74
N ALA A 112 -1.42 -28.56 -7.20
CA ALA A 112 -0.27 -27.70 -7.41
C ALA A 112 -0.49 -26.76 -8.61
N LEU A 113 -0.06 -25.52 -8.45
CA LEU A 113 -0.22 -24.45 -9.44
C LEU A 113 1.01 -23.56 -9.49
N ARG A 114 1.08 -22.73 -10.52
CA ARG A 114 2.08 -21.67 -10.65
C ARG A 114 1.41 -20.35 -10.95
N VAL A 115 1.95 -19.29 -10.38
CA VAL A 115 1.53 -17.91 -10.68
C VAL A 115 2.25 -17.45 -11.95
N VAL A 116 1.48 -17.06 -12.97
CA VAL A 116 2.00 -16.61 -14.28
C VAL A 116 1.95 -15.11 -14.45
N ALA A 117 1.02 -14.45 -13.76
CA ALA A 117 0.88 -13.01 -13.78
C ALA A 117 0.14 -12.53 -12.54
N VAL A 118 0.09 -11.22 -12.40
CA VAL A 118 -0.42 -10.52 -11.23
C VAL A 118 -1.26 -9.35 -11.73
N ASP A 119 -2.52 -9.31 -11.30
CA ASP A 119 -3.47 -8.24 -11.63
C ASP A 119 -3.97 -7.58 -10.35
N GLY A 120 -3.29 -6.51 -9.92
CA GLY A 120 -3.60 -5.78 -8.69
C GLY A 120 -3.38 -6.60 -7.42
N LEU A 121 -4.47 -7.14 -6.87
CA LEU A 121 -4.48 -8.02 -5.68
C LEU A 121 -4.94 -9.45 -6.01
N VAL A 122 -5.05 -9.79 -7.30
CA VAL A 122 -5.46 -11.10 -7.79
C VAL A 122 -4.29 -11.76 -8.54
N LEU A 123 -3.94 -12.97 -8.16
CA LEU A 123 -2.94 -13.77 -8.84
C LEU A 123 -3.56 -14.45 -10.07
N VAL A 124 -2.86 -14.42 -11.20
CA VAL A 124 -3.23 -15.21 -12.38
C VAL A 124 -2.44 -16.50 -12.33
N VAL A 125 -3.13 -17.64 -12.31
CA VAL A 125 -2.53 -18.95 -12.05
C VAL A 125 -2.85 -19.97 -13.14
N GLU A 126 -1.96 -20.92 -13.32
CA GLU A 126 -2.15 -22.11 -14.17
C GLU A 126 -1.75 -23.38 -13.41
N PRO A 127 -2.28 -24.57 -13.79
CA PRO A 127 -1.85 -25.82 -13.19
C PRO A 127 -0.34 -26.02 -13.34
N ALA A 128 0.33 -26.50 -12.28
CA ALA A 128 1.73 -26.87 -12.39
C ALA A 128 1.85 -28.06 -13.35
N ARG A 129 2.62 -27.90 -14.42
CA ARG A 129 2.90 -28.99 -15.36
C ARG A 129 3.63 -30.09 -14.58
N ALA A 130 3.09 -31.30 -14.55
CA ALA A 130 3.81 -32.46 -14.04
C ALA A 130 4.98 -32.76 -15.00
N GLU A 131 6.20 -32.70 -14.49
CA GLU A 131 7.36 -33.29 -15.19
C GLU A 131 7.34 -34.82 -15.06
#